data_AF-A0A3M1RXF8-F1
#
_entry.id   AF-A0A3M1RXF8-F1
#
_cell.length_a   1.000
_cell.length_b   1.000
_cell.length_c   1.000
_cell.angle_alpha   90.00
_cell.angle_beta   90.00
_cell.angle_gamma   90.00
#
_symmetry.space_group_name_H-M   'P 1'
#
loop_
_entity.id
_entity.type
_entity.pdbx_description
1 polymer ?
#
loop_
_entity_poly.entity_id
_entity_poly.type
_entity_poly.pdbx_seq_one_letter_code
_entity_poly.pdbx_strand_id
1 'polypeptide(L)'
;MESTKIKMGDEIIEIPKLPYESKLAGILRGLHTIYALTIVRLYEKYGDGVLEEASKVWYEMGLQAGEEIKKLAMKKSGKTEMGIEEYFRYGPYSIEGMGFFDIGLELKCIEATKEKAVGRMINCPFLRIWKSAGIKDEKMIAKLCKTLYPFDEAFIKAFNPKMKVLYSCDKPGFEEGKDYCQIEIELKDE
;
A
#
# COMPACT_ATOMS: atom_id res chain seq x y z
N MET A 1 -7.58 11.66 29.66
CA MET A 1 -7.66 10.59 28.64
C MET A 1 -8.82 9.70 29.06
N GLU A 2 -9.87 9.58 28.23
CA GLU A 2 -11.02 8.73 28.58
C GLU A 2 -10.58 7.26 28.70
N SER A 3 -11.19 6.49 29.61
CA SER A 3 -10.95 5.05 29.76
C SER A 3 -12.27 4.28 29.77
N THR A 4 -12.22 3.01 29.35
CA THR A 4 -13.30 2.04 29.54
C THR A 4 -12.92 1.16 30.72
N LYS A 5 -13.76 1.09 31.74
CA LYS A 5 -13.55 0.21 32.89
C LYS A 5 -14.21 -1.14 32.62
N ILE A 6 -13.45 -2.21 32.73
CA ILE A 6 -13.94 -3.59 32.58
C ILE A 6 -13.77 -4.28 33.92
N LYS A 7 -14.84 -4.90 34.44
CA LYS A 7 -14.77 -5.74 35.64
C LYS A 7 -14.37 -7.15 35.23
N MET A 8 -13.24 -7.63 35.73
CA MET A 8 -12.73 -9.00 35.54
C MET A 8 -12.61 -9.67 36.90
N GLY A 9 -13.62 -10.50 37.26
CA GLY A 9 -13.73 -11.02 38.62
C GLY A 9 -13.94 -9.90 39.63
N ASP A 10 -13.09 -9.83 40.65
CA ASP A 10 -13.09 -8.76 41.66
C ASP A 10 -12.24 -7.55 41.27
N GLU A 11 -11.52 -7.61 40.15
CA GLU A 11 -10.67 -6.53 39.67
C GLU A 11 -11.41 -5.61 38.69
N ILE A 12 -11.08 -4.32 38.74
CA ILE A 12 -11.49 -3.33 37.72
C ILE A 12 -10.24 -2.97 36.93
N ILE A 13 -10.25 -3.31 35.64
CA ILE A 13 -9.20 -2.95 34.69
C ILE A 13 -9.65 -1.71 33.93
N GLU A 14 -8.83 -0.67 33.96
CA GLU A 14 -9.05 0.53 33.14
C GLU A 14 -8.28 0.40 31.82
N ILE A 15 -9.01 0.30 30.71
CA ILE A 15 -8.43 0.29 29.38
C ILE A 15 -8.48 1.71 28.83
N PRO A 16 -7.34 2.36 28.53
CA PRO A 16 -7.35 3.70 27.97
C PRO A 16 -8.04 3.70 26.61
N LYS A 17 -8.97 4.64 26.38
CA LYS A 17 -9.54 4.84 25.06
C LYS A 17 -8.47 5.49 24.18
N LEU A 18 -8.10 4.77 23.13
CA LEU A 18 -7.23 5.32 22.10
C LEU A 18 -7.94 6.45 21.32
N PRO A 19 -7.21 7.47 20.83
CA PRO A 19 -7.72 8.44 19.86
C PRO A 19 -8.31 7.74 18.62
N TYR A 20 -9.23 8.41 17.92
CA TYR A 20 -9.92 7.82 16.77
C TYR A 20 -8.94 7.38 15.67
N GLU A 21 -7.95 8.21 15.38
CA GLU A 21 -6.90 7.97 14.40
C GLU A 21 -6.07 6.73 14.77
N SER A 22 -5.75 6.57 16.05
CA SER A 22 -5.03 5.39 16.56
C SER A 22 -5.87 4.11 16.49
N LYS A 23 -7.20 4.21 16.68
CA LYS A 23 -8.12 3.08 16.50
C LYS A 23 -8.21 2.67 15.03
N LEU A 24 -8.36 3.64 14.13
CA LEU A 24 -8.41 3.39 12.69
C LEU A 24 -7.13 2.73 12.20
N ALA A 25 -5.96 3.27 12.57
CA ALA A 25 -4.66 2.66 12.32
C ALA A 25 -4.57 1.21 12.84
N GLY A 26 -5.08 0.98 14.06
CA GLY A 26 -5.15 -0.36 14.66
C GLY A 26 -6.01 -1.35 13.85
N ILE A 27 -7.19 -0.91 13.40
CA ILE A 27 -8.11 -1.72 12.58
C ILE A 27 -7.45 -2.06 11.23
N LEU A 28 -6.89 -1.07 10.54
CA LEU A 28 -6.23 -1.27 9.25
C LEU A 28 -5.05 -2.24 9.37
N ARG A 29 -4.20 -2.08 10.39
CA ARG A 29 -3.12 -3.04 10.67
C ARG A 29 -3.67 -4.45 10.91
N GLY A 30 -4.75 -4.57 11.68
CA GLY A 30 -5.42 -5.86 11.93
C GLY A 30 -5.91 -6.54 10.65
N LEU A 31 -6.58 -5.80 9.76
CA LEU A 31 -7.06 -6.32 8.48
C LEU A 31 -5.92 -6.80 7.59
N HIS A 32 -4.84 -6.03 7.50
CA HIS A 32 -3.66 -6.42 6.72
C HIS A 32 -2.94 -7.64 7.30
N THR A 33 -2.88 -7.78 8.63
CA THR A 33 -2.37 -8.98 9.29
C THR A 33 -3.21 -10.20 8.95
N ILE A 34 -4.55 -10.08 9.02
CA ILE A 34 -5.48 -11.16 8.64
C ILE A 34 -5.26 -11.56 7.18
N TYR A 35 -5.18 -10.58 6.28
CA TYR A 35 -4.88 -10.80 4.87
C TYR A 35 -3.56 -11.58 4.70
N ALA A 36 -2.47 -11.11 5.31
CA ALA A 36 -1.15 -11.73 5.21
C ALA A 36 -1.18 -13.20 5.67
N LEU A 37 -1.75 -13.46 6.85
CA LEU A 37 -1.85 -14.81 7.39
C LEU A 37 -2.70 -15.72 6.50
N THR A 38 -3.80 -15.19 5.95
CA THR A 38 -4.70 -15.93 5.06
C THR A 38 -3.98 -16.33 3.78
N ILE A 39 -3.31 -15.39 3.11
CA ILE A 39 -2.55 -15.69 1.89
C ILE A 39 -1.44 -16.69 2.15
N VAL A 40 -0.71 -16.56 3.26
CA VAL A 40 0.36 -17.52 3.62
C VAL A 40 -0.20 -18.92 3.82
N ARG A 41 -1.28 -19.08 4.60
CA ARG A 41 -1.90 -20.40 4.84
C ARG A 41 -2.50 -21.02 3.59
N LEU A 42 -3.11 -20.21 2.74
CA LEU A 42 -3.63 -20.69 1.45
C LEU A 42 -2.47 -21.09 0.53
N TYR A 43 -1.40 -20.31 0.47
CA TYR A 43 -0.21 -20.62 -0.32
C TYR A 43 0.46 -21.93 0.13
N GLU A 44 0.61 -22.16 1.43
CA GLU A 44 1.16 -23.42 1.96
C GLU A 44 0.35 -24.65 1.53
N LYS A 45 -0.96 -24.49 1.30
CA LYS A 45 -1.86 -25.58 0.91
C LYS A 45 -2.03 -25.74 -0.60
N TYR A 46 -2.07 -24.63 -1.34
CA TYR A 46 -2.48 -24.59 -2.75
C TYR A 46 -1.40 -24.05 -3.70
N GLY A 47 -0.25 -23.61 -3.17
CA GLY A 47 0.90 -23.16 -3.96
C GLY A 47 0.73 -21.79 -4.60
N ASP A 48 1.52 -21.55 -5.65
CA ASP A 48 1.67 -20.23 -6.30
C ASP A 48 0.37 -19.68 -6.91
N GLY A 49 -0.61 -20.52 -7.24
CA GLY A 49 -1.91 -20.07 -7.77
C GLY A 49 -2.66 -19.12 -6.82
N VAL A 50 -2.43 -19.21 -5.50
CA VAL A 50 -2.99 -18.27 -4.52
C VAL A 50 -2.39 -16.87 -4.69
N LEU A 51 -1.09 -16.79 -4.98
CA LEU A 51 -0.40 -15.51 -5.16
C LEU A 51 -0.82 -14.84 -6.46
N GLU A 52 -1.10 -15.63 -7.51
CA GLU A 52 -1.66 -15.14 -8.77
C GLU A 52 -3.07 -14.55 -8.56
N GLU A 53 -3.95 -15.24 -7.83
CA GLU A 53 -5.27 -14.72 -7.51
C GLU A 53 -5.20 -13.48 -6.62
N ALA A 54 -4.32 -13.47 -5.61
CA ALA A 54 -4.08 -12.27 -4.80
C ALA A 54 -3.63 -11.08 -5.66
N SER A 55 -2.74 -11.32 -6.62
CA SER A 55 -2.26 -10.32 -7.57
C SER A 55 -3.39 -9.74 -8.44
N LYS A 56 -4.34 -10.57 -8.88
CA LYS A 56 -5.53 -10.12 -9.62
C LYS A 56 -6.44 -9.25 -8.76
N VAL A 57 -6.66 -9.62 -7.50
CA VAL A 57 -7.44 -8.81 -6.56
C VAL A 57 -6.80 -7.42 -6.40
N TRP A 58 -5.49 -7.35 -6.21
CA TRP A 58 -4.77 -6.07 -6.15
C TRP A 58 -4.87 -5.26 -7.44
N TYR A 59 -4.81 -5.92 -8.60
CA TYR A 59 -4.99 -5.27 -9.89
C TYR A 59 -6.38 -4.63 -10.05
N GLU A 60 -7.45 -5.39 -9.78
CA GLU A 60 -8.83 -4.89 -9.88
C GLU A 60 -9.05 -3.71 -8.94
N MET A 61 -8.50 -3.81 -7.74
CA MET A 61 -8.60 -2.79 -6.73
C MET A 61 -7.81 -1.53 -7.11
N GLY A 62 -6.64 -1.69 -7.74
CA GLY A 62 -5.86 -0.60 -8.32
C GLY A 62 -6.60 0.14 -9.42
N LEU A 63 -7.31 -0.56 -10.31
CA LEU A 63 -8.14 0.08 -11.34
C LEU A 63 -9.23 0.97 -10.73
N GLN A 64 -9.95 0.45 -9.74
CA GLN A 64 -11.02 1.19 -9.07
C GLN A 64 -10.47 2.44 -8.39
N ALA A 65 -9.41 2.26 -7.61
CA ALA A 65 -8.69 3.33 -6.94
C ALA A 65 -8.22 4.42 -7.91
N GLY A 66 -7.56 4.04 -9.01
CA GLY A 66 -7.05 5.00 -9.99
C GLY A 66 -8.16 5.83 -10.63
N GLU A 67 -9.30 5.22 -10.96
CA GLU A 67 -10.46 5.93 -11.53
C GLU A 67 -11.12 6.89 -10.53
N GLU A 68 -11.30 6.49 -9.27
CA GLU A 68 -11.87 7.37 -8.24
C GLU A 68 -11.00 8.61 -8.02
N ILE A 69 -9.69 8.42 -8.04
CA ILE A 69 -8.74 9.49 -7.74
C ILE A 69 -8.50 10.39 -8.92
N LYS A 70 -8.53 9.85 -10.14
CA LYS A 70 -8.63 10.64 -11.36
C LYS A 70 -9.85 11.55 -11.33
N LYS A 71 -11.04 11.03 -11.00
CA LYS A 71 -12.27 11.86 -10.89
C LYS A 71 -12.13 12.96 -9.84
N LEU A 72 -11.57 12.64 -8.68
CA LEU A 72 -11.30 13.62 -7.62
C LEU A 72 -10.31 14.70 -8.07
N ALA A 73 -9.20 14.29 -8.69
CA ALA A 73 -8.14 15.17 -9.17
C ALA A 73 -8.65 16.10 -10.28
N MET A 74 -9.43 15.58 -11.24
CA MET A 74 -10.09 16.37 -12.28
C MET A 74 -11.04 17.40 -11.67
N LYS A 75 -11.88 17.00 -10.70
CA LYS A 75 -12.80 17.91 -10.01
C LYS A 75 -12.07 19.02 -9.25
N LYS A 76 -10.96 18.72 -8.59
CA LYS A 76 -10.20 19.69 -7.78
C LYS A 76 -9.31 20.61 -8.63
N SER A 77 -8.76 20.12 -9.72
CA SER A 77 -7.83 20.87 -10.58
C SER A 77 -8.52 21.62 -11.72
N GLY A 78 -9.72 21.19 -12.12
CA GLY A 78 -10.40 21.67 -13.34
C GLY A 78 -9.76 21.17 -14.64
N LYS A 79 -8.76 20.29 -14.58
CA LYS A 79 -8.10 19.71 -15.76
C LYS A 79 -8.87 18.51 -16.28
N THR A 80 -8.86 18.32 -17.60
CA THR A 80 -9.46 17.18 -18.30
C THR A 80 -8.48 16.01 -18.48
N GLU A 81 -7.19 16.25 -18.31
CA GLU A 81 -6.13 15.24 -18.37
C GLU A 81 -5.24 15.35 -17.13
N MET A 82 -4.86 14.21 -16.57
CA MET A 82 -4.03 14.10 -15.38
C MET A 82 -2.61 13.72 -15.77
N GLY A 83 -1.60 14.44 -15.30
CA GLY A 83 -0.20 14.09 -15.49
C GLY A 83 0.46 13.62 -14.20
N ILE A 84 1.79 13.52 -14.26
CA ILE A 84 2.64 13.14 -13.13
C ILE A 84 2.50 14.10 -11.94
N GLU A 85 2.33 15.41 -12.21
CA GLU A 85 2.13 16.41 -11.15
C GLU A 85 0.82 16.17 -10.37
N GLU A 86 -0.27 15.87 -11.09
CA GLU A 86 -1.56 15.53 -10.46
C GLU A 86 -1.46 14.23 -9.67
N TYR A 87 -0.75 13.24 -10.18
CA TYR A 87 -0.48 12.02 -9.42
C TYR A 87 0.17 12.35 -8.08
N PHE A 88 1.24 13.13 -8.03
CA PHE A 88 1.88 13.45 -6.74
C PHE A 88 0.99 14.26 -5.79
N ARG A 89 0.16 15.15 -6.34
CA ARG A 89 -0.71 16.00 -5.53
C ARG A 89 -1.91 15.24 -4.95
N TYR A 90 -2.40 14.21 -5.63
CA TYR A 90 -3.67 13.55 -5.28
C TYR A 90 -3.55 12.03 -5.06
N GLY A 91 -2.62 11.36 -5.73
CA GLY A 91 -2.37 9.91 -5.71
C GLY A 91 -1.87 9.39 -4.36
N PRO A 92 -0.73 9.85 -3.80
CA PRO A 92 -0.25 9.40 -2.50
C PRO A 92 -1.27 9.51 -1.36
N TYR A 93 -1.99 10.64 -1.28
CA TYR A 93 -3.05 10.87 -0.29
C TYR A 93 -4.26 9.94 -0.45
N SER A 94 -4.46 9.38 -1.64
CA SER A 94 -5.54 8.43 -1.88
C SER A 94 -5.19 7.01 -1.49
N ILE A 95 -3.93 6.62 -1.67
CA ILE A 95 -3.40 5.33 -1.27
C ILE A 95 -3.46 5.20 0.26
N GLU A 96 -3.15 6.28 0.98
CA GLU A 96 -3.43 6.43 2.41
C GLU A 96 -4.94 6.55 2.71
N GLY A 97 -5.68 7.33 1.93
CA GLY A 97 -7.11 7.62 2.14
C GLY A 97 -8.07 6.44 1.90
N MET A 98 -7.67 5.45 1.11
CA MET A 98 -8.39 4.20 0.89
C MET A 98 -8.12 3.17 2.00
N GLY A 99 -7.28 3.50 2.99
CA GLY A 99 -7.00 2.65 4.15
C GLY A 99 -5.99 1.52 3.88
N PHE A 100 -5.26 1.54 2.77
CA PHE A 100 -4.27 0.51 2.42
C PHE A 100 -2.93 0.71 3.12
N PHE A 101 -2.65 1.94 3.55
CA PHE A 101 -1.40 2.27 4.23
C PHE A 101 -1.71 3.00 5.53
N ASP A 102 -1.01 2.62 6.60
CA ASP A 102 -1.12 3.27 7.91
C ASP A 102 -0.65 4.73 7.83
N ILE A 103 -1.04 5.55 8.80
CA ILE A 103 -0.72 6.98 8.98
C ILE A 103 0.76 7.15 9.40
N GLY A 104 1.66 6.51 8.67
CA GLY A 104 3.10 6.38 8.96
C GLY A 104 3.88 5.81 7.79
N LEU A 105 3.40 6.08 6.57
CA LEU A 105 4.09 5.83 5.32
C LEU A 105 5.14 6.92 5.10
N GLU A 106 6.40 6.55 4.96
CA GLU A 106 7.46 7.51 4.62
C GLU A 106 7.75 7.44 3.12
N LEU A 107 6.92 8.13 2.33
CA LEU A 107 7.21 8.34 0.91
C LEU A 107 8.18 9.51 0.75
N LYS A 108 9.37 9.22 0.25
CA LYS A 108 10.36 10.23 -0.16
C LYS A 108 10.34 10.39 -1.66
N CYS A 109 9.94 11.57 -2.14
CA CYS A 109 10.15 11.95 -3.53
C CYS A 109 11.65 12.21 -3.77
N ILE A 110 12.25 11.47 -4.70
CA ILE A 110 13.65 11.62 -5.11
C ILE A 110 13.74 12.53 -6.33
N GLU A 111 12.82 12.38 -7.27
CA GLU A 111 12.73 13.17 -8.49
C GLU A 111 11.27 13.36 -8.86
N ALA A 112 10.91 14.57 -9.31
CA ALA A 112 9.61 14.86 -9.90
C ALA A 112 9.79 15.89 -11.02
N THR A 113 9.56 15.45 -12.24
CA THR A 113 9.51 16.28 -13.45
C THR A 113 8.14 16.11 -14.11
N LYS A 114 7.93 16.74 -15.26
CA LYS A 114 6.70 16.56 -16.05
C LYS A 114 6.62 15.19 -16.73
N GLU A 115 7.77 14.53 -16.92
CA GLU A 115 7.92 13.32 -17.71
C GLU A 115 8.17 12.08 -16.84
N LYS A 116 8.74 12.30 -15.64
CA LYS A 116 9.15 11.24 -14.72
C LYS A 116 9.00 11.62 -13.26
N ALA A 117 8.75 10.61 -12.44
CA ALA A 117 8.61 10.67 -11.00
C ALA A 117 9.32 9.48 -10.38
N VAL A 118 10.14 9.71 -9.35
CA VAL A 118 10.80 8.65 -8.59
C VAL A 118 10.49 8.84 -7.12
N GLY A 119 9.80 7.87 -6.53
CA GLY A 119 9.47 7.81 -5.11
C GLY A 119 10.15 6.63 -4.44
N ARG A 120 10.57 6.81 -3.18
CA ARG A 120 11.03 5.74 -2.31
C ARG A 120 10.08 5.58 -1.14
N MET A 121 9.56 4.38 -0.96
CA MET A 121 8.84 3.98 0.23
C MET A 121 9.83 3.45 1.25
N ILE A 122 10.14 4.29 2.23
CA ILE A 122 10.99 3.94 3.38
C ILE A 122 10.08 3.30 4.43
N ASN A 123 10.59 2.30 5.16
CA ASN A 123 9.86 1.68 6.27
C ASN A 123 8.46 1.16 5.89
N CYS A 124 8.37 0.45 4.75
CA CYS A 124 7.12 -0.05 4.19
C CYS A 124 6.21 -0.71 5.26
N PRO A 125 4.94 -0.26 5.40
CA PRO A 125 4.04 -0.80 6.43
C PRO A 125 3.69 -2.27 6.17
N PHE A 126 3.57 -2.69 4.92
CA PHE A 126 3.34 -4.10 4.59
C PHE A 126 4.47 -5.00 5.09
N LEU A 127 5.73 -4.57 4.93
CA LEU A 127 6.88 -5.31 5.45
C LEU A 127 6.81 -5.46 6.97
N ARG A 128 6.51 -4.37 7.69
CA ARG A 128 6.33 -4.40 9.14
C ARG A 128 5.20 -5.34 9.55
N ILE A 129 4.10 -5.33 8.80
CA ILE A 129 2.92 -6.18 9.06
C ILE A 129 3.22 -7.65 8.79
N TRP A 130 3.89 -8.00 7.69
CA TRP A 130 4.27 -9.39 7.42
C TRP A 130 5.21 -9.94 8.50
N LYS A 131 6.20 -9.13 8.92
CA LYS A 131 7.12 -9.49 10.01
C LYS A 131 6.38 -9.62 11.35
N SER A 132 5.45 -8.71 11.67
CA SER A 132 4.66 -8.78 12.91
C SER A 132 3.64 -9.92 12.91
N ALA A 133 3.18 -10.35 11.73
CA ALA A 133 2.38 -11.55 11.54
C ALA A 133 3.20 -12.85 11.74
N GLY A 134 4.51 -12.75 12.00
CA GLY A 134 5.38 -13.89 12.27
C GLY A 134 5.98 -14.54 11.02
N ILE A 135 5.84 -13.91 9.85
CA ILE A 135 6.45 -14.40 8.61
C ILE A 135 7.95 -14.07 8.67
N LYS A 136 8.78 -15.10 8.78
CA LYS A 136 10.25 -14.97 8.92
C LYS A 136 11.03 -15.32 7.65
N ASP A 137 10.41 -16.01 6.71
CA ASP A 137 11.04 -16.35 5.44
C ASP A 137 11.04 -15.12 4.52
N GLU A 138 12.22 -14.54 4.32
CA GLU A 138 12.42 -13.39 3.43
C GLU A 138 12.02 -13.71 1.98
N LYS A 139 12.09 -14.98 1.53
CA LYS A 139 11.56 -15.36 0.20
C LYS A 139 10.04 -15.29 0.14
N MET A 140 9.36 -15.67 1.23
CA MET A 140 7.91 -15.59 1.30
C MET A 140 7.42 -14.15 1.42
N ILE A 141 8.07 -13.36 2.29
CA ILE A 141 7.88 -11.90 2.35
C ILE A 141 8.02 -11.33 0.93
N ALA A 142 9.05 -11.76 0.21
CA ALA A 142 9.30 -11.28 -1.12
C ALA A 142 8.16 -11.60 -2.10
N LYS A 143 7.71 -12.85 -2.11
CA LYS A 143 6.53 -13.27 -2.89
C LYS A 143 5.30 -12.43 -2.57
N LEU A 144 5.03 -12.18 -1.29
CA LEU A 144 3.90 -11.35 -0.84
C LEU A 144 4.04 -9.89 -1.30
N CYS A 145 5.24 -9.29 -1.27
CA CYS A 145 5.47 -7.96 -1.85
C CYS A 145 5.05 -7.90 -3.31
N LYS A 146 5.47 -8.90 -4.10
CA LYS A 146 5.20 -8.94 -5.55
C LYS A 146 3.71 -9.02 -5.86
N THR A 147 2.89 -9.58 -4.96
CA THR A 147 1.43 -9.56 -5.15
C THR A 147 0.83 -8.17 -5.11
N LEU A 148 1.53 -7.19 -4.54
CA LEU A 148 1.06 -5.80 -4.45
C LEU A 148 1.37 -4.99 -5.71
N TYR A 149 2.39 -5.34 -6.49
CA TYR A 149 2.83 -4.53 -7.63
C TYR A 149 1.75 -4.30 -8.71
N PRO A 150 0.88 -5.28 -9.02
CA PRO A 150 -0.22 -5.06 -9.95
C PRO A 150 -1.19 -3.95 -9.51
N PHE A 151 -1.24 -3.61 -8.21
CA PHE A 151 -2.02 -2.47 -7.74
C PHE A 151 -1.54 -1.15 -8.33
N ASP A 152 -0.26 -0.78 -8.18
CA ASP A 152 0.18 0.54 -8.66
C ASP A 152 0.18 0.59 -10.20
N GLU A 153 0.48 -0.53 -10.88
CA GLU A 153 0.35 -0.65 -12.34
C GLU A 153 -1.08 -0.35 -12.81
N ALA A 154 -2.07 -0.99 -12.19
CA ALA A 154 -3.47 -0.79 -12.50
C ALA A 154 -3.94 0.62 -12.14
N PHE A 155 -3.52 1.12 -10.98
CA PHE A 155 -3.82 2.47 -10.53
C PHE A 155 -3.35 3.50 -11.55
N ILE A 156 -2.08 3.44 -11.95
CA ILE A 156 -1.51 4.39 -12.91
C ILE A 156 -2.18 4.24 -14.27
N LYS A 157 -2.46 3.01 -14.72
CA LYS A 157 -3.17 2.76 -15.98
C LYS A 157 -4.56 3.42 -16.00
N ALA A 158 -5.32 3.31 -14.92
CA ALA A 158 -6.63 3.94 -14.78
C ALA A 158 -6.52 5.47 -14.67
N PHE A 159 -5.57 5.94 -13.85
CA PHE A 159 -5.33 7.35 -13.61
C PHE A 159 -4.94 8.11 -14.89
N ASN A 160 -3.95 7.59 -15.62
CA ASN A 160 -3.59 8.04 -16.97
C ASN A 160 -2.92 6.88 -17.76
N PRO A 161 -3.53 6.39 -18.85
CA PRO A 161 -3.01 5.27 -19.62
C PRO A 161 -1.69 5.57 -20.37
N LYS A 162 -1.31 6.84 -20.52
CA LYS A 162 -0.02 7.26 -21.08
C LYS A 162 1.14 7.14 -20.09
N MET A 163 0.85 6.86 -18.81
CA MET A 163 1.87 6.64 -17.78
C MET A 163 2.10 5.14 -17.57
N LYS A 164 3.29 4.78 -17.09
CA LYS A 164 3.65 3.42 -16.64
C LYS A 164 4.36 3.50 -15.30
N VAL A 165 4.26 2.41 -14.54
CA VAL A 165 5.03 2.19 -13.32
C VAL A 165 6.22 1.30 -13.66
N LEU A 166 7.37 1.64 -13.07
CA LEU A 166 8.57 0.83 -13.05
C LEU A 166 8.97 0.63 -11.59
N TYR A 167 9.22 -0.61 -11.20
CA TYR A 167 9.78 -0.92 -9.90
C TYR A 167 11.28 -1.14 -10.06
N SER A 168 12.11 -0.56 -9.19
CA SER A 168 13.56 -0.80 -9.24
C SER A 168 13.97 -2.18 -8.71
N CYS A 169 13.00 -2.99 -8.26
CA CYS A 169 13.24 -4.18 -7.46
C CYS A 169 12.86 -5.45 -8.23
N ASP A 170 13.83 -6.09 -8.90
CA ASP A 170 13.69 -7.48 -9.37
C ASP A 170 13.62 -8.48 -8.20
N LYS A 171 14.20 -8.08 -7.06
CA LYS A 171 14.13 -8.75 -5.76
C LYS A 171 13.22 -7.95 -4.83
N PRO A 172 12.24 -8.59 -4.17
CA PRO A 172 11.38 -7.85 -3.27
C PRO A 172 12.03 -7.71 -1.90
N GLY A 173 11.84 -6.54 -1.30
CA GLY A 173 12.50 -6.18 -0.05
C GLY A 173 13.95 -5.77 -0.28
N PHE A 174 14.13 -4.56 -0.82
CA PHE A 174 15.40 -3.83 -0.93
C PHE A 174 16.16 -4.03 -2.26
N GLU A 175 16.66 -2.93 -2.82
CA GLU A 175 17.97 -3.00 -3.48
C GLU A 175 18.93 -3.62 -2.46
N GLU A 176 19.67 -4.68 -2.80
CA GLU A 176 20.54 -5.41 -1.86
C GLU A 176 21.19 -4.48 -0.82
N GLY A 177 20.72 -4.55 0.43
CA GLY A 177 21.23 -3.76 1.55
C GLY A 177 20.58 -2.38 1.84
N LYS A 178 19.41 -2.03 1.27
CA LYS A 178 18.77 -0.70 1.51
C LYS A 178 17.32 -0.78 1.96
N ASP A 179 16.94 -0.17 3.09
CA ASP A 179 15.61 -0.26 3.73
C ASP A 179 14.39 0.39 2.99
N TYR A 180 14.34 0.37 1.66
CA TYR A 180 13.23 0.96 0.87
C TYR A 180 12.83 0.14 -0.37
N CYS A 181 11.59 0.36 -0.84
CA CYS A 181 11.16 0.04 -2.21
C CYS A 181 11.13 1.34 -3.03
N GLN A 182 11.60 1.32 -4.28
CA GLN A 182 11.53 2.48 -5.17
C GLN A 182 10.53 2.20 -6.28
N ILE A 183 9.64 3.17 -6.45
CA ILE A 183 8.62 3.20 -7.50
C ILE A 183 8.97 4.37 -8.38
N GLU A 184 9.04 4.11 -9.67
CA GLU A 184 9.21 5.10 -10.71
C GLU A 184 7.95 5.13 -11.57
N ILE A 185 7.52 6.33 -11.93
CA ILE A 185 6.40 6.56 -12.82
C ILE A 185 6.88 7.47 -13.92
N GLU A 186 6.65 7.07 -15.16
CA GLU A 186 7.06 7.86 -16.32
C GLU A 186 6.01 7.78 -17.43
N LEU A 187 6.11 8.68 -18.40
CA LEU A 187 5.33 8.59 -19.64
C LEU A 187 5.84 7.39 -20.47
N LYS A 188 4.92 6.75 -21.18
CA LYS A 188 5.28 5.73 -22.17
C LYS A 188 5.90 6.41 -23.38
N ASP A 189 7.01 5.86 -23.86
CA ASP A 189 7.56 6.22 -25.16
C ASP A 189 6.53 5.86 -26.24
N GLU A 190 6.12 6.85 -27.05
CA GLU A 190 5.19 6.67 -28.17
C GLU A 190 5.87 6.04 -29.40
#